data_AF-A0A2S9HN30-F1
#
_entry.id   AF-A0A2S9HN30-F1
#
_cell.length_a   1.000
_cell.length_b   1.000
_cell.length_c   1.000
_cell.angle_alpha   90.00
_cell.angle_beta   90.00
_cell.angle_gamma   90.00
#
_symmetry.space_group_name_H-M   'P 1'
#
loop_
_entity.id
_entity.type
_entity.pdbx_description
1 polymer ?
#
loop_
_entity_poly.entity_id
_entity_poly.type
_entity_poly.pdbx_seq_one_letter_code
_entity_poly.pdbx_strand_id
1 'polypeptide(L)'
;MFANFNKALLNNNQKDTKIPKEVLGSLNESLPNGFVYDEIENGDGVVGLTSNSSGMEFGGLSFDLNKDVFAEFKPSNVKEVLEFLYRTQRTYTISKDADEYITINGIKFKIDEVIKHPFKESEKGKYDITLKPQPFPEPFKLYFEGKGVKKDITFKRQPFADMHKVLFKNIDNETFDISYVLDERDKHLKFNFSLNLENIKTVEETVEALNLYYAFVSGDIKLNGAELNKYAIKEAEKTSVLETIKFWEKVLELQGKLRVTFIPKSQLEIEDILLIEKLYRTLIEEKPYKEYINISELTLTGTDDVGNLLGQRGLSMSFHHHDNVKVFGVNLDLYSIICYFDFKVTGIKSSEIDTDGVSKCILLVEPAEGRKTYQSSIHFSTEQELKDYEVNNTELQYAEEVIIN
;
A
#
# COMPACT_ATOMS: atom_id res chain seq x y z
N MET A 1 -29.11 34.54 -68.90
CA MET A 1 -28.37 34.94 -67.69
C MET A 1 -29.09 34.35 -66.48
N PHE A 2 -28.76 33.10 -66.14
CA PHE A 2 -29.17 32.45 -64.89
C PHE A 2 -27.88 32.21 -64.12
N ALA A 3 -27.57 33.11 -63.19
CA ALA A 3 -26.44 32.94 -62.29
C ALA A 3 -26.78 31.85 -61.28
N ASN A 4 -25.95 30.82 -61.25
CA ASN A 4 -26.04 29.67 -60.35
C ASN A 4 -25.98 30.12 -58.88
N PHE A 5 -27.15 30.24 -58.23
CA PHE A 5 -27.30 30.52 -56.79
C PHE A 5 -26.61 29.47 -55.89
N ASN A 6 -26.29 28.27 -56.41
CA ASN A 6 -25.66 27.19 -55.63
C ASN A 6 -24.14 27.31 -55.47
N LYS A 7 -23.44 28.23 -56.17
CA LYS A 7 -21.97 28.36 -56.07
C LYS A 7 -21.49 29.42 -55.08
N ALA A 8 -22.37 30.25 -54.55
CA ALA A 8 -22.03 31.20 -53.48
C ALA A 8 -22.18 30.59 -52.06
N LEU A 9 -22.80 29.41 -51.93
CA LEU A 9 -23.13 28.79 -50.65
C LEU A 9 -22.13 27.71 -50.17
N LEU A 10 -21.14 27.34 -50.99
CA LEU A 10 -20.28 26.16 -50.73
C LEU A 10 -18.80 26.49 -50.46
N ASN A 11 -18.44 27.76 -50.28
CA ASN A 11 -17.04 28.18 -50.07
C ASN A 11 -16.76 28.88 -48.74
N ASN A 12 -17.52 28.58 -47.68
CA ASN A 12 -17.15 28.92 -46.30
C ASN A 12 -17.24 27.66 -45.42
N ASN A 13 -16.24 26.79 -45.51
CA ASN A 13 -16.02 25.69 -44.54
C ASN A 13 -15.34 26.18 -43.25
N GLN A 14 -15.71 27.37 -42.81
CA GLN A 14 -15.76 27.73 -41.40
C GLN A 14 -17.22 28.08 -41.18
N LYS A 15 -18.01 27.15 -40.65
CA LYS A 15 -19.33 27.51 -40.14
C LYS A 15 -19.07 28.47 -38.98
N ASP A 16 -19.10 29.77 -39.25
CA ASP A 16 -19.49 30.73 -38.24
C ASP A 16 -20.88 30.29 -37.78
N THR A 17 -20.93 29.53 -36.69
CA THR A 17 -22.13 29.00 -36.04
C THR A 17 -22.93 30.10 -35.34
N LYS A 18 -22.61 31.37 -35.59
CA LYS A 18 -23.28 32.52 -35.01
C LYS A 18 -24.69 32.66 -35.52
N ILE A 19 -25.61 32.82 -34.58
CA ILE A 19 -27.04 32.92 -34.87
C ILE A 19 -27.32 34.30 -35.48
N PRO A 20 -28.02 34.42 -36.63
CA PRO A 20 -28.32 35.72 -37.24
C PRO A 20 -29.08 36.64 -36.29
N LYS A 21 -28.78 37.94 -36.36
CA LYS A 21 -29.37 38.96 -35.48
C LYS A 21 -30.88 39.06 -35.63
N GLU A 22 -31.39 38.80 -36.82
CA GLU A 22 -32.81 38.78 -37.14
C GLU A 22 -33.53 37.63 -36.41
N VAL A 23 -32.87 36.46 -36.32
CA VAL A 23 -33.39 35.29 -35.58
C VAL A 23 -33.38 35.58 -34.08
N LEU A 24 -32.30 36.14 -33.54
CA LEU A 24 -32.25 36.56 -32.13
C LEU A 24 -33.28 37.65 -31.82
N GLY A 25 -33.44 38.63 -32.70
CA GLY A 25 -34.45 39.69 -32.58
C GLY A 25 -35.86 39.13 -32.49
N SER A 26 -36.22 38.22 -33.41
CA SER A 26 -37.53 37.56 -33.40
C SER A 26 -37.77 36.71 -32.16
N LEU A 27 -36.75 36.00 -31.65
CA LEU A 27 -36.87 35.24 -30.40
C LEU A 27 -37.12 36.16 -29.19
N ASN A 28 -36.45 37.31 -29.15
CA ASN A 28 -36.53 38.27 -28.05
C ASN A 28 -37.85 39.06 -28.00
N GLU A 29 -38.55 39.23 -29.13
CA GLU A 29 -39.88 39.88 -29.16
C GLU A 29 -40.93 39.15 -28.32
N SER A 30 -40.76 37.83 -28.14
CA SER A 30 -41.70 36.99 -27.38
C SER A 30 -41.43 36.94 -25.88
N LEU A 31 -40.32 37.53 -25.41
CA LEU A 31 -39.89 37.46 -24.01
C LEU A 31 -40.48 38.58 -23.14
N PRO A 32 -40.73 38.32 -21.85
CA PRO A 32 -41.07 39.36 -20.89
C PRO A 32 -39.97 40.42 -20.77
N ASN A 33 -40.36 41.65 -20.44
CA ASN A 33 -39.43 42.75 -20.20
C ASN A 33 -38.35 42.36 -19.17
N GLY A 34 -37.09 42.57 -19.54
CA GLY A 34 -35.93 42.26 -18.69
C GLY A 34 -35.22 40.96 -19.04
N PHE A 35 -35.76 40.15 -19.96
CA PHE A 35 -35.13 38.91 -20.43
C PHE A 35 -34.71 39.00 -21.88
N VAL A 36 -33.62 38.32 -22.23
CA VAL A 36 -33.14 38.19 -23.62
C VAL A 36 -32.58 36.78 -23.83
N TYR A 37 -32.65 36.27 -25.04
CA TYR A 37 -31.85 35.14 -25.48
C TYR A 37 -30.47 35.63 -25.93
N ASP A 38 -29.43 34.95 -25.44
CA ASP A 38 -28.06 35.15 -25.89
C ASP A 38 -27.44 33.81 -26.33
N GLU A 39 -26.46 33.87 -27.22
CA GLU A 39 -25.80 32.67 -27.73
C GLU A 39 -24.89 32.06 -26.66
N ILE A 40 -25.01 30.76 -26.42
CA ILE A 40 -24.15 30.06 -25.47
C ILE A 40 -22.77 29.88 -26.11
N GLU A 41 -21.71 30.30 -25.41
CA GLU A 41 -20.33 30.13 -25.88
C GLU A 41 -20.03 28.64 -26.13
N ASN A 42 -19.53 28.31 -27.32
CA ASN A 42 -19.32 26.95 -27.82
C ASN A 42 -20.60 26.08 -27.88
N GLY A 43 -21.77 26.70 -27.94
CA GLY A 43 -23.08 26.03 -27.94
C GLY A 43 -23.57 25.52 -29.30
N ASP A 44 -22.78 25.66 -30.38
CA ASP A 44 -23.14 25.20 -31.74
C ASP A 44 -24.55 25.63 -32.20
N GLY A 45 -24.84 26.94 -32.13
CA GLY A 45 -26.13 27.50 -32.53
C GLY A 45 -27.26 27.28 -31.52
N VAL A 46 -26.92 27.29 -30.24
CA VAL A 46 -27.85 27.25 -29.09
C VAL A 46 -27.96 28.61 -28.44
N VAL A 47 -29.18 29.00 -28.07
CA VAL A 47 -29.42 30.18 -27.23
C VAL A 47 -29.85 29.79 -25.83
N GLY A 48 -29.39 30.56 -24.84
CA GLY A 48 -29.83 30.49 -23.46
C GLY A 48 -30.60 31.75 -23.07
N LEU A 49 -31.65 31.59 -22.27
CA LEU A 49 -32.38 32.70 -21.67
C LEU A 49 -31.50 33.37 -20.61
N THR A 50 -31.21 34.65 -20.78
CA THR A 50 -30.51 35.51 -19.83
C THR A 50 -31.40 36.69 -19.37
N SER A 51 -30.93 37.45 -18.37
CA SER A 51 -31.62 38.60 -17.79
C SER A 51 -30.73 39.82 -17.92
N ASN A 52 -31.32 40.97 -18.18
CA ASN A 52 -30.62 42.26 -18.24
C ASN A 52 -30.28 42.79 -16.83
N SER A 53 -30.71 42.10 -15.76
CA SER A 53 -30.35 42.39 -14.37
C SER A 53 -29.02 41.78 -13.98
N SER A 54 -28.33 42.37 -12.99
CA SER A 54 -27.04 41.89 -12.46
C SER A 54 -27.09 40.54 -11.71
N GLY A 55 -28.24 39.87 -11.69
CA GLY A 55 -28.46 38.58 -11.05
C GLY A 55 -29.75 37.92 -11.51
N MET A 56 -29.81 36.60 -11.35
CA MET A 56 -30.99 35.76 -11.62
C MET A 56 -31.35 34.94 -10.39
N GLU A 57 -32.63 34.94 -10.04
CA GLU A 57 -33.22 34.04 -9.04
C GLU A 57 -33.97 32.91 -9.76
N PHE A 58 -33.58 31.67 -9.49
CA PHE A 58 -34.23 30.47 -10.03
C PHE A 58 -35.13 29.82 -8.97
N GLY A 59 -36.33 29.42 -9.37
CA GLY A 59 -37.33 28.76 -8.52
C GLY A 59 -38.18 27.76 -9.29
N GLY A 60 -39.19 27.17 -8.63
CA GLY A 60 -40.09 26.18 -9.25
C GLY A 60 -39.49 24.77 -9.35
N LEU A 61 -38.36 24.50 -8.71
CA LEU A 61 -37.73 23.17 -8.66
C LEU A 61 -38.18 22.42 -7.41
N SER A 62 -38.65 21.19 -7.57
CA SER A 62 -39.07 20.32 -6.47
C SER A 62 -38.08 19.17 -6.25
N PHE A 63 -37.74 18.92 -4.99
CA PHE A 63 -36.84 17.83 -4.60
C PHE A 63 -37.67 16.67 -4.05
N ASP A 64 -37.56 15.52 -4.70
CA ASP A 64 -38.01 14.26 -4.12
C ASP A 64 -36.94 13.77 -3.13
N LEU A 65 -37.23 14.00 -1.84
CA LEU A 65 -36.36 13.66 -0.71
C LEU A 65 -36.46 12.17 -0.32
N ASN A 66 -37.35 11.39 -0.96
CA ASN A 66 -37.48 9.95 -0.73
C ASN A 66 -36.62 9.11 -1.69
N LYS A 67 -35.91 9.74 -2.64
CA LYS A 67 -35.00 9.04 -3.54
C LYS A 67 -33.82 8.42 -2.79
N ASP A 68 -33.35 7.27 -3.27
CA ASP A 68 -32.23 6.50 -2.69
C ASP A 68 -30.96 7.31 -2.47
N VAL A 69 -30.74 8.36 -3.27
CA VAL A 69 -29.61 9.28 -3.10
C VAL A 69 -29.56 9.88 -1.69
N PHE A 70 -30.71 10.04 -1.02
CA PHE A 70 -30.89 10.60 0.33
C PHE A 70 -31.21 9.51 1.37
N ALA A 71 -30.91 8.23 1.09
CA ALA A 71 -31.19 7.13 2.01
C ALA A 71 -30.45 7.28 3.36
N GLU A 72 -29.20 7.78 3.35
CA GLU A 72 -28.40 7.95 4.57
C GLU A 72 -28.72 9.23 5.36
N PHE A 73 -29.36 10.22 4.74
CA PHE A 73 -29.69 11.49 5.38
C PHE A 73 -30.87 12.14 4.64
N LYS A 74 -31.88 12.56 5.39
CA LYS A 74 -33.06 13.26 4.86
C LYS A 74 -32.88 14.78 5.02
N PRO A 75 -32.58 15.53 3.95
CA PRO A 75 -32.44 16.97 4.00
C PRO A 75 -33.78 17.64 4.34
N SER A 76 -33.74 18.74 5.08
CA SER A 76 -34.91 19.56 5.43
C SER A 76 -35.06 20.80 4.55
N ASN A 77 -34.00 21.20 3.84
CA ASN A 77 -33.96 22.42 3.04
C ASN A 77 -32.96 22.28 1.87
N VAL A 78 -33.02 23.19 0.90
CA VAL A 78 -32.16 23.16 -0.31
C VAL A 78 -30.67 23.23 0.03
N LYS A 79 -30.28 24.00 1.07
CA LYS A 79 -28.89 24.09 1.48
C LYS A 79 -28.36 22.73 1.94
N GLU A 80 -29.15 21.99 2.71
CA GLU A 80 -28.82 20.62 3.13
C GLU A 80 -28.78 19.65 1.95
N VAL A 81 -29.66 19.80 0.96
CA VAL A 81 -29.59 19.01 -0.28
C VAL A 81 -28.25 19.23 -0.99
N LEU A 82 -27.90 20.49 -1.27
CA LEU A 82 -26.67 20.85 -1.97
C LEU A 82 -25.43 20.40 -1.20
N GLU A 83 -25.41 20.62 0.11
CA GLU A 83 -24.31 20.21 0.98
C GLU A 83 -24.17 18.68 1.02
N PHE A 84 -25.27 17.94 1.14
CA PHE A 84 -25.24 16.48 1.18
C PHE A 84 -24.75 15.89 -0.16
N LEU A 85 -25.24 16.41 -1.29
CA LEU A 85 -24.76 16.01 -2.62
C LEU A 85 -23.28 16.31 -2.80
N TYR A 86 -22.80 17.46 -2.30
CA TYR A 86 -21.37 17.79 -2.29
C TYR A 86 -20.56 16.82 -1.42
N ARG A 87 -21.00 16.54 -0.19
CA ARG A 87 -20.30 15.63 0.74
C ARG A 87 -20.22 14.19 0.25
N THR A 88 -21.22 13.75 -0.51
CA THR A 88 -21.27 12.41 -1.10
C THR A 88 -20.77 12.37 -2.55
N GLN A 89 -20.48 13.53 -3.14
CA GLN A 89 -20.16 13.69 -4.57
C GLN A 89 -21.18 13.00 -5.50
N ARG A 90 -22.46 12.98 -5.09
CA ARG A 90 -23.55 12.37 -5.87
C ARG A 90 -24.25 13.41 -6.73
N THR A 91 -24.64 12.99 -7.92
CA THR A 91 -25.48 13.81 -8.82
C THR A 91 -26.96 13.59 -8.50
N TYR A 92 -27.78 14.63 -8.69
CA TYR A 92 -29.22 14.55 -8.50
C TYR A 92 -29.99 15.09 -9.70
N THR A 93 -30.82 14.26 -10.31
CA THR A 93 -31.77 14.72 -11.34
C THR A 93 -33.09 15.10 -10.68
N ILE A 94 -33.47 16.36 -10.85
CA ILE A 94 -34.69 16.96 -10.32
C ILE A 94 -35.89 16.29 -10.99
N SER A 95 -36.87 15.88 -10.18
CA SER A 95 -38.11 15.32 -10.70
C SER A 95 -38.90 16.40 -11.41
N LYS A 96 -39.39 16.11 -12.62
CA LYS A 96 -40.26 17.03 -13.36
C LYS A 96 -41.60 17.12 -12.63
N ASP A 97 -42.06 18.33 -12.34
CA ASP A 97 -43.46 18.54 -11.99
C ASP A 97 -44.31 18.34 -13.26
N ALA A 98 -45.59 18.01 -13.11
CA ALA A 98 -46.48 17.64 -14.23
C ALA A 98 -46.57 18.72 -15.34
N ASP A 99 -46.23 19.97 -15.01
CA ASP A 99 -46.34 21.12 -15.90
C ASP A 99 -45.00 21.58 -16.52
N GLU A 100 -43.84 21.02 -16.14
CA GLU A 100 -42.50 21.33 -16.70
C GLU A 100 -42.08 22.83 -16.72
N TYR A 101 -42.53 23.63 -15.74
CA TYR A 101 -42.13 25.03 -15.61
C TYR A 101 -41.05 25.24 -14.55
N ILE A 102 -40.15 26.20 -14.80
CA ILE A 102 -39.29 26.81 -13.81
C ILE A 102 -39.61 28.30 -13.67
N THR A 103 -39.22 28.91 -12.58
CA THR A 103 -39.38 30.35 -12.35
C THR A 103 -38.02 31.02 -12.43
N ILE A 104 -37.89 32.11 -13.20
CA ILE A 104 -36.70 32.96 -13.23
C ILE A 104 -37.13 34.39 -12.92
N ASN A 105 -36.54 35.02 -11.90
CA ASN A 105 -36.91 36.35 -11.37
C ASN A 105 -38.44 36.50 -11.15
N GLY A 106 -39.10 35.46 -10.65
CA GLY A 106 -40.55 35.45 -10.40
C GLY A 106 -41.44 35.14 -11.61
N ILE A 107 -40.89 35.00 -12.83
CA ILE A 107 -41.66 34.68 -14.05
C ILE A 107 -41.51 33.19 -14.40
N LYS A 108 -42.62 32.54 -14.75
CA LYS A 108 -42.65 31.13 -15.16
C LYS A 108 -42.23 30.97 -16.62
N PHE A 109 -41.31 30.05 -16.87
CA PHE A 109 -40.84 29.61 -18.20
C PHE A 109 -40.93 28.10 -18.30
N LYS A 110 -41.25 27.56 -19.49
CA LYS A 110 -41.08 26.11 -19.70
C LYS A 110 -39.61 25.77 -19.80
N ILE A 111 -39.22 24.57 -19.37
CA ILE A 111 -37.80 24.16 -19.40
C ILE A 111 -37.22 24.20 -20.83
N ASP A 112 -38.00 23.82 -21.84
CA ASP A 112 -37.61 23.88 -23.26
C ASP A 112 -37.54 25.31 -23.84
N GLU A 113 -38.02 26.31 -23.09
CA GLU A 113 -37.87 27.72 -23.43
C GLU A 113 -36.60 28.34 -22.84
N VAL A 114 -35.99 27.72 -21.84
CA VAL A 114 -34.77 28.24 -21.19
C VAL A 114 -33.54 28.06 -22.07
N ILE A 115 -33.48 26.94 -22.81
CA ILE A 115 -32.44 26.64 -23.79
C ILE A 115 -33.14 26.27 -25.10
N LYS A 116 -32.86 27.01 -26.17
CA LYS A 116 -33.46 26.75 -27.49
C LYS A 116 -32.39 26.46 -28.53
N HIS A 117 -32.76 25.59 -29.48
CA HIS A 117 -32.04 25.40 -30.74
C HIS A 117 -32.83 26.07 -31.87
N PRO A 118 -32.54 27.31 -32.29
CA PRO A 118 -33.37 28.02 -33.26
C PRO A 118 -33.48 27.34 -34.63
N PHE A 119 -32.55 26.43 -34.94
CA PHE A 119 -32.47 25.72 -36.22
C PHE A 119 -32.86 24.23 -36.13
N LYS A 120 -33.33 23.75 -34.98
CA LYS A 120 -33.80 22.36 -34.79
C LYS A 120 -35.21 22.38 -34.20
N GLU A 121 -36.03 21.40 -34.55
CA GLU A 121 -37.32 21.26 -33.89
C GLU A 121 -37.14 20.98 -32.39
N SER A 122 -37.88 21.71 -31.55
CA SER A 122 -37.85 21.54 -30.10
C SER A 122 -38.43 20.17 -29.73
N GLU A 123 -37.60 19.30 -29.18
CA GLU A 123 -38.04 17.99 -28.70
C GLU A 123 -38.57 18.13 -27.26
N LYS A 124 -39.90 18.24 -27.13
CA LYS A 124 -40.57 18.33 -25.82
C LYS A 124 -40.20 17.15 -24.92
N GLY A 125 -39.99 17.43 -23.62
CA GLY A 125 -39.78 16.42 -22.58
C GLY A 125 -38.37 15.82 -22.50
N LYS A 126 -37.41 16.22 -23.34
CA LYS A 126 -36.04 15.63 -23.36
C LYS A 126 -35.03 16.28 -22.40
N TYR A 127 -35.39 17.39 -21.76
CA TYR A 127 -34.45 18.13 -20.91
C TYR A 127 -34.57 17.67 -19.45
N ASP A 128 -33.46 17.24 -18.88
CA ASP A 128 -33.33 16.91 -17.46
C ASP A 128 -32.48 17.97 -16.77
N ILE A 129 -32.91 18.40 -15.59
CA ILE A 129 -32.14 19.31 -14.75
C ILE A 129 -31.38 18.46 -13.73
N THR A 130 -30.06 18.34 -13.92
CA THR A 130 -29.18 17.58 -13.03
C THR A 130 -28.30 18.52 -12.23
N LEU A 131 -28.35 18.39 -10.91
CA LEU A 131 -27.40 19.00 -9.99
C LEU A 131 -26.15 18.14 -9.95
N LYS A 132 -25.02 18.75 -10.32
CA LYS A 132 -23.69 18.16 -10.20
C LYS A 132 -22.90 18.93 -9.14
N PRO A 133 -22.44 18.26 -8.07
CA PRO A 133 -21.66 18.93 -7.05
C PRO A 133 -20.33 19.41 -7.62
N GLN A 134 -19.79 20.49 -7.03
CA GLN A 134 -18.41 20.88 -7.29
C GLN A 134 -17.46 19.77 -6.84
N PRO A 135 -16.34 19.54 -7.55
CA PRO A 135 -15.33 18.60 -7.11
C PRO A 135 -14.77 19.04 -5.76
N PHE A 136 -14.30 18.08 -4.96
CA PHE A 136 -13.54 18.40 -3.78
C PHE A 136 -12.26 19.19 -4.12
N PRO A 137 -11.72 19.96 -3.15
CA PRO A 137 -10.43 20.62 -3.31
C PRO A 137 -9.34 19.63 -3.74
N GLU A 138 -8.32 20.18 -4.40
CA GLU A 138 -7.15 19.41 -4.83
C GLU A 138 -6.48 18.70 -3.63
N PRO A 139 -5.85 17.53 -3.87
CA PRO A 139 -5.10 16.84 -2.84
C PRO A 139 -4.03 17.72 -2.20
N PHE A 140 -3.77 17.50 -0.91
CA PHE A 140 -2.78 18.25 -0.13
C PHE A 140 -1.86 17.31 0.63
N LYS A 141 -0.67 17.79 1.00
CA LYS A 141 0.32 16.98 1.72
C LYS A 141 0.23 17.22 3.22
N LEU A 142 0.40 16.14 3.97
CA LEU A 142 0.68 16.16 5.40
C LEU A 142 2.06 15.55 5.65
N TYR A 143 2.82 16.19 6.54
CA TYR A 143 4.17 15.78 6.91
C TYR A 143 4.14 14.98 8.21
N PHE A 144 4.64 13.76 8.17
CA PHE A 144 4.73 12.86 9.31
C PHE A 144 6.18 12.73 9.77
N GLU A 145 6.39 12.78 11.08
CA GLU A 145 7.70 12.61 11.69
C GLU A 145 7.60 11.71 12.93
N GLY A 146 8.53 10.76 13.05
CA GLY A 146 8.60 9.87 14.19
C GLY A 146 9.81 8.95 14.10
N LYS A 147 10.48 8.68 15.23
CA LYS A 147 11.66 7.79 15.29
C LYS A 147 12.76 8.11 14.26
N GLY A 148 12.97 9.40 13.97
CA GLY A 148 13.97 9.85 12.98
C GLY A 148 13.53 9.74 11.52
N VAL A 149 12.37 9.13 11.25
CA VAL A 149 11.78 9.02 9.90
C VAL A 149 10.90 10.24 9.64
N LYS A 150 10.96 10.74 8.40
CA LYS A 150 10.22 11.91 7.91
C LYS A 150 9.58 11.58 6.58
N LYS A 151 8.26 11.74 6.45
CA LYS A 151 7.53 11.33 5.24
C LYS A 151 6.40 12.30 4.90
N ASP A 152 6.39 12.76 3.65
CA ASP A 152 5.25 13.47 3.08
C ASP A 152 4.24 12.46 2.54
N ILE A 153 2.97 12.63 2.89
CA ILE A 153 1.88 11.78 2.42
C ILE A 153 0.76 12.67 1.88
N THR A 154 0.29 12.40 0.67
CA THR A 154 -0.77 13.19 0.01
C THR A 154 -2.14 12.64 0.36
N PHE A 155 -3.03 13.52 0.82
CA PHE A 155 -4.40 13.22 1.20
C PHE A 155 -5.39 13.85 0.23
N LYS A 156 -6.51 13.16 0.04
CA LYS A 156 -7.68 13.67 -0.65
C LYS A 156 -8.92 13.44 0.18
N ARG A 157 -9.84 14.41 0.14
CA ARG A 157 -11.18 14.24 0.69
C ARG A 157 -11.91 13.11 -0.03
N GLN A 158 -12.58 12.26 0.73
CA GLN A 158 -13.39 11.16 0.20
C GLN A 158 -14.88 11.44 0.44
N PRO A 159 -15.77 10.91 -0.42
CA PRO A 159 -17.20 10.95 -0.18
C PRO A 159 -17.55 10.37 1.19
N PHE A 160 -18.36 11.08 1.96
CA PHE A 160 -18.79 10.65 3.28
C PHE A 160 -20.21 11.12 3.57
N ALA A 161 -21.12 10.19 3.81
CA ALA A 161 -22.55 10.47 4.00
C ALA A 161 -22.85 10.92 5.45
N ASP A 162 -22.25 12.02 5.87
CA ASP A 162 -22.48 12.63 7.19
C ASP A 162 -22.35 14.16 7.08
N MET A 163 -23.38 14.88 7.56
CA MET A 163 -23.49 16.34 7.44
C MET A 163 -22.53 17.12 8.33
N HIS A 164 -21.84 16.44 9.24
CA HIS A 164 -20.96 17.07 10.23
C HIS A 164 -19.56 16.47 10.24
N LYS A 165 -19.29 15.50 9.37
CA LYS A 165 -18.00 14.82 9.32
C LYS A 165 -17.40 14.88 7.93
N VAL A 166 -16.08 14.96 7.90
CA VAL A 166 -15.30 14.94 6.67
C VAL A 166 -14.24 13.84 6.75
N LEU A 167 -14.23 12.97 5.75
CA LEU A 167 -13.26 11.88 5.61
C LEU A 167 -12.13 12.28 4.66
N PHE A 168 -10.90 12.02 5.07
CA PHE A 168 -9.71 12.09 4.23
C PHE A 168 -9.00 10.74 4.21
N LYS A 169 -8.43 10.40 3.07
CA LYS A 169 -7.57 9.22 2.88
C LYS A 169 -6.32 9.59 2.09
N ASN A 170 -5.21 8.91 2.36
CA ASN A 170 -4.03 9.04 1.53
C ASN A 170 -4.27 8.43 0.13
N ILE A 171 -3.55 8.92 -0.88
CA ILE A 171 -3.74 8.51 -2.29
C ILE A 171 -2.46 8.08 -3.01
N ASP A 172 -1.29 8.34 -2.44
CA ASP A 172 0.01 8.19 -3.12
C ASP A 172 1.00 7.33 -2.34
N ASN A 173 0.52 6.57 -1.35
CA ASN A 173 1.37 5.75 -0.50
C ASN A 173 0.71 4.39 -0.29
N GLU A 174 1.31 3.34 -0.86
CA GLU A 174 0.80 1.97 -0.75
C GLU A 174 1.29 1.27 0.53
N THR A 175 2.33 1.80 1.17
CA THR A 175 2.90 1.27 2.42
C THR A 175 2.01 1.58 3.62
N PHE A 176 1.26 2.68 3.58
CA PHE A 176 0.39 3.10 4.66
C PHE A 176 -1.04 3.26 4.17
N ASP A 177 -2.00 2.70 4.89
CA ASP A 177 -3.41 3.08 4.77
C ASP A 177 -3.73 4.02 5.94
N ILE A 178 -3.85 5.30 5.61
CA ILE A 178 -4.08 6.37 6.56
C ILE A 178 -5.39 7.04 6.21
N SER A 179 -6.28 7.07 7.20
CA SER A 179 -7.54 7.79 7.08
C SER A 179 -7.83 8.59 8.33
N TYR A 180 -8.48 9.73 8.18
CA TYR A 180 -9.00 10.44 9.33
C TYR A 180 -10.36 11.07 9.05
N VAL A 181 -11.18 11.09 10.08
CA VAL A 181 -12.50 11.72 10.08
C VAL A 181 -12.46 12.91 11.03
N LEU A 182 -12.71 14.10 10.50
CA LEU A 182 -12.89 15.32 11.28
C LEU A 182 -14.39 15.50 11.58
N ASP A 183 -14.77 15.50 12.85
CA ASP A 183 -16.10 15.95 13.28
C ASP A 183 -16.08 17.48 13.47
N GLU A 184 -16.82 18.18 12.63
CA GLU A 184 -16.87 19.64 12.57
C GLU A 184 -17.65 20.24 13.75
N ARG A 185 -18.50 19.45 14.44
CA ARG A 185 -19.25 19.91 15.63
C ARG A 185 -18.38 19.86 16.87
N ASP A 186 -17.79 18.70 17.11
CA ASP A 186 -17.01 18.44 18.33
C ASP A 186 -15.54 18.85 18.18
N LYS A 187 -15.13 19.24 16.97
CA LYS A 187 -13.73 19.50 16.59
C LYS A 187 -12.81 18.34 16.97
N HIS A 188 -13.35 17.13 16.86
CA HIS A 188 -12.66 15.90 17.20
C HIS A 188 -12.17 15.22 15.93
N LEU A 189 -10.95 14.70 15.99
CA LEU A 189 -10.33 14.00 14.89
C LEU A 189 -10.15 12.52 15.25
N LYS A 190 -10.78 11.63 14.48
CA LYS A 190 -10.54 10.19 14.56
C LYS A 190 -9.53 9.81 13.49
N PHE A 191 -8.35 9.40 13.90
CA PHE A 191 -7.25 9.00 13.03
C PHE A 191 -7.10 7.48 13.01
N ASN A 192 -6.94 6.89 11.82
CA ASN A 192 -6.54 5.50 11.64
C ASN A 192 -5.24 5.47 10.84
N PHE A 193 -4.29 4.66 11.29
CA PHE A 193 -3.04 4.40 10.61
C PHE A 193 -2.88 2.88 10.60
N SER A 194 -2.72 2.28 9.42
CA SER A 194 -2.30 0.89 9.28
C SER A 194 -1.15 0.76 8.30
N LEU A 195 -0.37 -0.30 8.48
CA LEU A 195 0.84 -0.60 7.71
C LEU A 195 0.57 -1.76 6.75
N ASN A 196 0.99 -1.61 5.50
CA ASN A 196 1.04 -2.67 4.49
C ASN A 196 2.48 -2.81 3.97
N LEU A 197 3.08 -3.98 4.19
CA LEU A 197 4.47 -4.25 3.78
C LEU A 197 4.57 -4.97 2.42
N GLU A 198 3.47 -5.31 1.77
CA GLU A 198 3.46 -6.13 0.54
C GLU A 198 4.22 -5.51 -0.64
N ASN A 199 4.17 -4.18 -0.77
CA ASN A 199 4.75 -3.47 -1.93
C ASN A 199 6.12 -2.84 -1.63
N ILE A 200 6.70 -3.09 -0.46
CA ILE A 200 8.02 -2.59 -0.10
C ILE A 200 9.10 -3.37 -0.86
N LYS A 201 10.12 -2.67 -1.36
CA LYS A 201 11.16 -3.28 -2.21
C LYS A 201 12.50 -3.45 -1.51
N THR A 202 12.73 -2.73 -0.42
CA THR A 202 14.03 -2.69 0.26
C THR A 202 13.86 -2.86 1.77
N VAL A 203 14.89 -3.42 2.42
CA VAL A 203 14.90 -3.60 3.87
C VAL A 203 14.88 -2.25 4.60
N GLU A 204 15.57 -1.25 4.05
CA GLU A 204 15.60 0.13 4.54
C GLU A 204 14.19 0.73 4.60
N GLU A 205 13.43 0.64 3.51
CA GLU A 205 12.03 1.09 3.47
C GLU A 205 11.15 0.36 4.49
N THR A 206 11.38 -0.94 4.71
CA THR A 206 10.67 -1.72 5.73
C THR A 206 10.95 -1.19 7.13
N VAL A 207 12.23 -0.97 7.46
CA VAL A 207 12.65 -0.41 8.77
C VAL A 207 12.11 1.00 8.96
N GLU A 208 12.16 1.85 7.94
CA GLU A 208 11.58 3.21 7.99
C GLU A 208 10.07 3.17 8.22
N ALA A 209 9.35 2.30 7.49
CA ALA A 209 7.90 2.21 7.58
C ALA A 209 7.46 1.69 8.96
N LEU A 210 8.13 0.66 9.48
CA LEU A 210 7.91 0.13 10.81
C LEU A 210 8.23 1.16 11.90
N ASN A 211 9.32 1.93 11.76
CA ASN A 211 9.67 2.98 12.72
C ASN A 211 8.63 4.09 12.78
N LEU A 212 8.11 4.51 11.62
CA LEU A 212 7.04 5.51 11.58
C LEU A 212 5.74 4.96 12.17
N TYR A 213 5.39 3.70 11.88
CA TYR A 213 4.24 3.03 12.48
C TYR A 213 4.40 2.84 14.00
N TYR A 214 5.61 2.51 14.46
CA TYR A 214 5.93 2.40 15.88
C TYR A 214 5.74 3.74 16.59
N ALA A 215 6.20 4.84 15.97
CA ALA A 215 5.97 6.19 16.51
C ALA A 215 4.48 6.50 16.62
N PHE A 216 3.66 6.05 15.66
CA PHE A 216 2.21 6.10 15.78
C PHE A 216 1.74 5.24 16.96
N VAL A 217 1.93 3.93 17.00
CA VAL A 217 1.35 3.12 18.11
C VAL A 217 1.87 3.50 19.50
N SER A 218 3.04 4.16 19.60
CA SER A 218 3.62 4.67 20.85
C SER A 218 3.13 6.07 21.25
N GLY A 219 2.48 6.81 20.35
CA GLY A 219 2.02 8.19 20.60
C GLY A 219 3.10 9.26 20.43
N ASP A 220 4.24 8.93 19.81
CA ASP A 220 5.39 9.83 19.59
C ASP A 220 5.39 10.47 18.19
N ILE A 221 4.39 10.16 17.36
CA ILE A 221 4.28 10.69 16.01
C ILE A 221 3.89 12.17 16.00
N LYS A 222 4.48 12.93 15.09
CA LYS A 222 4.17 14.33 14.82
C LYS A 222 3.57 14.50 13.44
N LEU A 223 2.57 15.37 13.37
CA LEU A 223 1.89 15.77 12.15
C LEU A 223 2.13 17.27 11.91
N ASN A 224 2.79 17.63 10.81
CA ASN A 224 3.20 19.02 10.51
C ASN A 224 3.95 19.68 11.68
N GLY A 225 4.76 18.90 12.40
CA GLY A 225 5.52 19.35 13.58
C GLY A 225 4.73 19.38 14.89
N ALA A 226 3.41 19.19 14.87
CA ALA A 226 2.58 19.13 16.07
C ALA A 226 2.45 17.69 16.59
N GLU A 227 2.52 17.51 17.91
CA GLU A 227 2.23 16.23 18.55
C GLU A 227 0.73 15.92 18.48
N LEU A 228 0.39 14.64 18.26
CA LEU A 228 -0.99 14.20 18.38
C LEU A 228 -1.36 14.02 19.87
N ASN A 229 -2.61 14.33 20.21
CA ASN A 229 -3.11 14.12 21.57
C ASN A 229 -2.96 12.65 21.99
N LYS A 230 -2.60 12.41 23.25
CA LYS A 230 -2.42 11.06 23.80
C LYS A 230 -3.70 10.23 23.64
N TYR A 231 -3.56 9.06 23.01
CA TYR A 231 -4.60 8.02 22.93
C TYR A 231 -4.19 6.78 23.71
N ALA A 232 -5.12 5.84 23.85
CA ALA A 232 -4.85 4.56 24.49
C ALA A 232 -3.79 3.80 23.70
N ILE A 233 -2.61 3.63 24.30
CA ILE A 233 -1.52 2.85 23.74
C ILE A 233 -1.87 1.36 23.91
N LYS A 234 -1.78 0.62 22.81
CA LYS A 234 -1.89 -0.83 22.82
C LYS A 234 -0.50 -1.42 23.03
N GLU A 235 -0.11 -1.65 24.28
CA GLU A 235 1.24 -2.12 24.61
C GLU A 235 1.61 -3.44 23.90
N ALA A 236 0.67 -4.37 23.71
CA ALA A 236 0.92 -5.60 22.96
C ALA A 236 1.31 -5.32 21.49
N GLU A 237 0.63 -4.39 20.84
CA GLU A 237 0.92 -3.99 19.46
C GLU A 237 2.28 -3.28 19.37
N LYS A 238 2.57 -2.39 20.32
CA LYS A 238 3.86 -1.71 20.42
C LYS A 238 5.02 -2.70 20.59
N THR A 239 4.90 -3.70 21.45
CA THR A 239 5.93 -4.73 21.66
C THR A 239 6.16 -5.54 20.39
N SER A 240 5.08 -6.00 19.74
CA SER A 240 5.17 -6.78 18.50
C SER A 240 5.83 -6.01 17.36
N VAL A 241 5.49 -4.72 17.18
CA VAL A 241 6.15 -3.87 16.18
C VAL A 241 7.63 -3.68 16.50
N LEU A 242 7.99 -3.49 17.77
CA LEU A 242 9.39 -3.32 18.17
C LEU A 242 10.24 -4.58 17.92
N GLU A 243 9.69 -5.77 18.17
CA GLU A 243 10.36 -7.04 17.86
C GLU A 243 10.56 -7.20 16.36
N THR A 244 9.56 -6.82 15.56
CA THR A 244 9.64 -6.82 14.10
C THR A 244 10.72 -5.85 13.59
N ILE A 245 10.82 -4.64 14.18
CA ILE A 245 11.88 -3.67 13.86
C ILE A 245 13.25 -4.28 14.12
N LYS A 246 13.46 -4.85 15.31
CA LYS A 246 14.75 -5.46 15.69
C LYS A 246 15.17 -6.56 14.71
N PHE A 247 14.23 -7.39 14.27
CA PHE A 247 14.50 -8.41 13.26
C PHE A 247 14.97 -7.78 11.94
N TRP A 248 14.24 -6.80 11.40
CA TRP A 248 14.64 -6.16 10.13
C TRP A 248 15.91 -5.32 10.24
N GLU A 249 16.22 -4.76 11.41
CA GLU A 249 17.51 -4.12 11.67
C GLU A 249 18.67 -5.13 11.60
N LYS A 250 18.50 -6.35 12.12
CA LYS A 250 19.49 -7.43 11.93
C LYS A 250 19.68 -7.79 10.45
N VAL A 251 18.58 -7.89 9.70
CA VAL A 251 18.62 -8.16 8.25
C VAL A 251 19.39 -7.04 7.53
N LEU A 252 19.18 -5.78 7.92
CA LEU A 252 19.87 -4.63 7.35
C LEU A 252 21.37 -4.64 7.63
N GLU A 253 21.77 -5.01 8.85
CA GLU A 253 23.19 -5.15 9.20
C GLU A 253 23.87 -6.29 8.43
N LEU A 254 23.19 -7.45 8.34
CA LEU A 254 23.63 -8.57 7.50
C LEU A 254 23.77 -8.17 6.03
N GLN A 255 22.82 -7.41 5.49
CA GLN A 255 22.87 -6.90 4.12
C GLN A 255 24.17 -6.13 3.88
N GLY A 256 24.56 -5.27 4.83
CA GLY A 256 25.81 -4.53 4.80
C GLY A 256 27.06 -5.42 4.87
N LYS A 257 27.08 -6.40 5.79
CA LYS A 257 28.20 -7.35 5.95
C LYS A 257 28.41 -8.20 4.69
N LEU A 258 27.33 -8.73 4.13
CA LEU A 258 27.35 -9.61 2.96
C LEU A 258 27.43 -8.84 1.62
N ARG A 259 27.20 -7.52 1.65
CA ARG A 259 27.15 -6.65 0.44
C ARG A 259 26.14 -7.13 -0.59
N VAL A 260 24.97 -7.58 -0.12
CA VAL A 260 23.85 -8.02 -0.95
C VAL A 260 22.69 -7.03 -0.87
N THR A 261 21.59 -7.31 -1.58
CA THR A 261 20.34 -6.56 -1.43
C THR A 261 19.22 -7.56 -1.24
N PHE A 262 18.73 -7.68 -0.02
CA PHE A 262 17.62 -8.56 0.31
C PHE A 262 16.30 -7.97 -0.17
N ILE A 263 15.41 -8.85 -0.63
CA ILE A 263 14.06 -8.49 -1.05
C ILE A 263 13.13 -8.85 0.10
N PRO A 264 12.60 -7.86 0.85
CA PRO A 264 11.73 -8.13 1.97
C PRO A 264 10.45 -8.83 1.51
N LYS A 265 9.88 -9.65 2.40
CA LYS A 265 8.57 -10.28 2.24
C LYS A 265 7.67 -9.82 3.37
N SER A 266 6.39 -9.56 3.05
CA SER A 266 5.38 -9.22 4.05
C SER A 266 5.05 -10.39 4.98
N GLN A 267 5.10 -11.62 4.45
CA GLN A 267 4.95 -12.86 5.21
C GLN A 267 6.31 -13.55 5.32
N LEU A 268 6.75 -13.77 6.55
CA LEU A 268 8.01 -14.41 6.88
C LEU A 268 7.77 -15.90 7.17
N GLU A 269 8.50 -16.76 6.48
CA GLU A 269 8.56 -18.19 6.80
C GLU A 269 9.50 -18.39 7.98
N ILE A 270 9.19 -19.36 8.85
CA ILE A 270 10.00 -19.64 10.05
C ILE A 270 11.43 -20.03 9.66
N GLU A 271 11.59 -20.75 8.55
CA GLU A 271 12.91 -21.15 8.03
C GLU A 271 13.74 -19.94 7.60
N ASP A 272 13.14 -18.94 6.96
CA ASP A 272 13.82 -17.69 6.56
C ASP A 272 14.28 -16.93 7.83
N ILE A 273 13.42 -16.84 8.85
CA ILE A 273 13.76 -16.20 10.14
C ILE A 273 14.92 -16.93 10.83
N LEU A 274 14.84 -18.26 10.94
CA LEU A 274 15.88 -19.08 11.56
C LEU A 274 17.23 -18.91 10.85
N LEU A 275 17.21 -18.89 9.51
CA LEU A 275 18.43 -18.70 8.73
C LEU A 275 19.03 -17.32 8.96
N ILE A 276 18.23 -16.26 8.98
CA ILE A 276 18.71 -14.91 9.32
C ILE A 276 19.33 -14.86 10.71
N GLU A 277 18.68 -15.46 11.71
CA GLU A 277 19.22 -15.48 13.09
C GLU A 277 20.55 -16.24 13.18
N LYS A 278 20.68 -17.38 12.48
CA LYS A 278 21.94 -18.13 12.38
C LYS A 278 23.03 -17.32 11.68
N LEU A 279 22.69 -16.67 10.56
CA LEU A 279 23.63 -15.81 9.82
C LEU A 279 24.06 -14.62 10.65
N TYR A 280 23.15 -13.96 11.35
CA TYR A 280 23.45 -12.81 12.20
C TYR A 280 24.41 -13.23 13.32
N ARG A 281 24.09 -14.32 14.02
CA ARG A 281 24.94 -14.85 15.09
C ARG A 281 26.35 -15.21 14.62
N THR A 282 26.47 -15.78 13.42
CA THR A 282 27.77 -16.26 12.91
C THR A 282 28.59 -15.19 12.20
N LEU A 283 27.96 -14.30 11.43
CA LEU A 283 28.65 -13.32 10.57
C LEU A 283 28.77 -11.92 11.20
N ILE A 284 27.87 -11.57 12.13
CA ILE A 284 27.87 -10.29 12.83
C ILE A 284 28.38 -10.46 14.26
N GLU A 285 27.80 -11.39 15.03
CA GLU A 285 28.24 -11.62 16.42
C GLU A 285 29.50 -12.49 16.51
N GLU A 286 29.92 -13.11 15.40
CA GLU A 286 31.09 -14.00 15.29
C GLU A 286 31.05 -15.18 16.29
N LYS A 287 29.84 -15.73 16.51
CA LYS A 287 29.59 -16.83 17.44
C LYS A 287 28.98 -18.04 16.74
N PRO A 288 29.35 -19.27 17.14
CA PRO A 288 28.68 -20.46 16.65
C PRO A 288 27.26 -20.59 17.23
N TYR A 289 26.41 -21.34 16.53
CA TYR A 289 25.10 -21.77 17.01
C TYR A 289 25.04 -23.30 17.14
N LYS A 290 24.04 -23.78 17.89
CA LYS A 290 23.79 -25.20 18.17
C LYS A 290 22.41 -25.65 17.70
N GLU A 291 22.33 -26.85 17.16
CA GLU A 291 21.08 -27.54 16.80
C GLU A 291 21.14 -29.02 17.20
N TYR A 292 20.06 -29.56 17.79
CA TYR A 292 19.99 -31.00 18.01
C TYR A 292 19.67 -31.73 16.72
N ILE A 293 20.44 -32.77 16.43
CA ILE A 293 20.31 -33.55 15.20
C ILE A 293 20.08 -35.03 15.54
N ASN A 294 19.32 -35.69 14.68
CA ASN A 294 19.18 -37.15 14.70
C ASN A 294 20.02 -37.72 13.57
N ILE A 295 21.20 -38.23 13.90
CA ILE A 295 22.06 -38.94 12.97
C ILE A 295 22.15 -40.40 13.39
N SER A 296 22.05 -41.29 12.40
CA SER A 296 22.23 -42.74 12.58
C SER A 296 23.44 -43.27 11.83
N GLU A 297 23.90 -42.55 10.81
CA GLU A 297 25.01 -42.95 9.95
C GLU A 297 25.90 -41.75 9.60
N LEU A 298 27.21 -41.95 9.59
CA LEU A 298 28.20 -40.98 9.09
C LEU A 298 29.05 -41.65 8.02
N THR A 299 29.19 -41.01 6.87
CA THR A 299 30.07 -41.49 5.80
C THR A 299 31.39 -40.74 5.85
N LEU A 300 32.48 -41.49 5.97
CA LEU A 300 33.85 -41.00 5.89
C LEU A 300 34.46 -41.43 4.55
N THR A 301 35.24 -40.54 3.94
CA THR A 301 35.97 -40.84 2.70
C THR A 301 37.46 -40.58 2.90
N GLY A 302 38.31 -41.41 2.30
CA GLY A 302 39.77 -41.25 2.33
C GLY A 302 40.43 -41.64 3.66
N THR A 303 39.76 -42.42 4.50
CA THR A 303 40.35 -42.99 5.73
C THR A 303 39.85 -44.40 6.00
N ASP A 304 40.79 -45.30 6.26
CA ASP A 304 40.52 -46.72 6.59
C ASP A 304 40.74 -47.02 8.08
N ASP A 305 41.35 -46.10 8.83
CA ASP A 305 41.71 -46.30 10.24
C ASP A 305 40.62 -45.79 11.19
N VAL A 306 39.44 -46.41 11.11
CA VAL A 306 38.27 -46.05 11.92
C VAL A 306 37.96 -47.07 13.02
N GLY A 307 38.67 -48.21 13.05
CA GLY A 307 38.41 -49.30 14.00
C GLY A 307 38.53 -48.85 15.46
N ASN A 308 39.44 -47.91 15.74
CA ASN A 308 39.68 -47.36 17.07
C ASN A 308 38.53 -46.47 17.59
N LEU A 309 37.59 -46.08 16.74
CA LEU A 309 36.41 -45.29 17.12
C LEU A 309 35.29 -46.15 17.71
N LEU A 310 35.30 -47.47 17.43
CA LEU A 310 34.23 -48.37 17.83
C LEU A 310 34.11 -48.45 19.36
N GLY A 311 32.92 -48.17 19.89
CA GLY A 311 32.65 -48.19 21.33
C GLY A 311 33.16 -46.97 22.10
N GLN A 312 33.89 -46.04 21.48
CA GLN A 312 34.23 -44.77 22.10
C GLN A 312 32.98 -43.90 22.30
N ARG A 313 32.96 -43.15 23.39
CA ARG A 313 31.81 -42.35 23.83
C ARG A 313 32.16 -40.87 23.82
N GLY A 314 31.16 -40.03 23.53
CA GLY A 314 31.34 -38.57 23.55
C GLY A 314 32.27 -38.08 22.45
N LEU A 315 32.24 -38.77 21.30
CA LEU A 315 33.04 -38.38 20.14
C LEU A 315 32.54 -37.05 19.58
N SER A 316 33.47 -36.34 18.95
CA SER A 316 33.17 -35.18 18.13
C SER A 316 33.85 -35.29 16.78
N MET A 317 33.26 -34.67 15.77
CA MET A 317 33.79 -34.68 14.41
C MET A 317 33.51 -33.33 13.76
N SER A 318 34.56 -32.65 13.30
CA SER A 318 34.46 -31.41 12.56
C SER A 318 34.81 -31.59 11.08
N PHE A 319 34.16 -30.80 10.23
CA PHE A 319 34.43 -30.76 8.80
C PHE A 319 34.08 -29.39 8.23
N HIS A 320 34.72 -29.06 7.10
CA HIS A 320 34.39 -27.88 6.33
C HIS A 320 33.24 -28.19 5.39
N HIS A 321 32.32 -27.27 5.27
CA HIS A 321 31.15 -27.39 4.40
C HIS A 321 31.01 -26.13 3.57
N HIS A 322 30.63 -26.30 2.31
CA HIS A 322 30.31 -25.20 1.41
C HIS A 322 28.90 -25.45 0.87
N ASP A 323 28.03 -24.47 1.04
CA ASP A 323 26.63 -24.57 0.65
C ASP A 323 26.15 -23.27 -0.01
N ASN A 324 25.13 -23.40 -0.86
CA ASN A 324 24.43 -22.26 -1.44
C ASN A 324 23.03 -22.18 -0.83
N VAL A 325 22.79 -21.16 -0.02
CA VAL A 325 21.49 -20.96 0.64
C VAL A 325 20.72 -19.83 0.00
N LYS A 326 19.40 -19.97 -0.08
CA LYS A 326 18.51 -18.94 -0.60
C LYS A 326 17.70 -18.32 0.54
N VAL A 327 17.79 -17.00 0.70
CA VAL A 327 17.03 -16.23 1.70
C VAL A 327 16.66 -14.87 1.14
N PHE A 328 15.42 -14.43 1.36
CA PHE A 328 14.91 -13.13 0.90
C PHE A 328 15.29 -12.74 -0.54
N GLY A 329 15.12 -13.70 -1.46
CA GLY A 329 15.35 -13.49 -2.89
C GLY A 329 16.81 -13.50 -3.33
N VAL A 330 17.75 -13.73 -2.42
CA VAL A 330 19.19 -13.76 -2.69
C VAL A 330 19.74 -15.18 -2.47
N ASN A 331 20.67 -15.60 -3.33
CA ASN A 331 21.47 -16.80 -3.12
C ASN A 331 22.81 -16.39 -2.49
N LEU A 332 23.18 -17.04 -1.40
CA LEU A 332 24.41 -16.79 -0.64
C LEU A 332 25.29 -18.03 -0.71
N ASP A 333 26.55 -17.84 -1.09
CA ASP A 333 27.58 -18.87 -0.94
C ASP A 333 28.14 -18.78 0.49
N LEU A 334 28.01 -19.86 1.24
CA LEU A 334 28.42 -19.94 2.64
C LEU A 334 29.49 -21.00 2.84
N TYR A 335 30.57 -20.60 3.50
CA TYR A 335 31.62 -21.49 3.96
C TYR A 335 31.43 -21.72 5.44
N SER A 336 31.48 -22.96 5.89
CA SER A 336 31.14 -23.29 7.28
C SER A 336 32.10 -24.29 7.88
N ILE A 337 32.33 -24.15 9.19
CA ILE A 337 32.86 -25.23 10.02
C ILE A 337 31.68 -25.83 10.76
N ILE A 338 31.45 -27.12 10.56
CA ILE A 338 30.40 -27.88 11.22
C ILE A 338 31.05 -28.91 12.12
N CYS A 339 30.58 -29.01 13.37
CA CYS A 339 31.03 -30.02 14.31
C CYS A 339 29.84 -30.78 14.90
N TYR A 340 29.89 -32.11 14.82
CA TYR A 340 28.96 -33.00 15.52
C TYR A 340 29.56 -33.40 16.87
N PHE A 341 28.74 -33.38 17.91
CA PHE A 341 29.14 -33.69 19.28
C PHE A 341 28.24 -34.74 19.92
N ASP A 342 28.76 -35.38 20.97
CA ASP A 342 28.02 -36.28 21.86
C ASP A 342 27.38 -37.48 21.15
N PHE A 343 28.08 -38.06 20.17
CA PHE A 343 27.71 -39.34 19.58
C PHE A 343 28.69 -40.46 19.98
N LYS A 344 28.29 -41.71 19.73
CA LYS A 344 29.13 -42.91 19.85
C LYS A 344 29.00 -43.76 18.60
N VAL A 345 30.08 -44.44 18.21
CA VAL A 345 30.08 -45.38 17.08
C VAL A 345 29.70 -46.77 17.58
N THR A 346 28.59 -47.30 17.07
CA THR A 346 28.03 -48.61 17.45
C THR A 346 28.40 -49.72 16.48
N GLY A 347 28.77 -49.37 15.25
CA GLY A 347 29.15 -50.32 14.22
C GLY A 347 29.81 -49.64 13.04
N ILE A 348 30.43 -50.45 12.18
CA ILE A 348 31.08 -50.00 10.95
C ILE A 348 30.55 -50.90 9.83
N LYS A 349 29.88 -50.30 8.83
CA LYS A 349 29.53 -51.00 7.58
C LYS A 349 30.72 -50.89 6.64
N SER A 350 31.09 -52.02 6.03
CA SER A 350 32.32 -52.23 5.25
C SER A 350 32.67 -51.12 4.27
N SER A 351 33.97 -50.89 4.10
CA SER A 351 34.54 -49.96 3.15
C SER A 351 34.32 -50.42 1.70
N GLU A 352 33.54 -49.67 0.92
CA GLU A 352 33.54 -49.80 -0.53
C GLU A 352 34.66 -48.92 -1.08
N ILE A 353 35.49 -49.46 -1.97
CA ILE A 353 36.39 -48.66 -2.80
C ILE A 353 35.52 -48.14 -3.93
N ASP A 354 35.37 -46.83 -4.05
CA ASP A 354 34.63 -46.25 -5.16
C ASP A 354 35.37 -46.44 -6.51
N THR A 355 34.72 -46.05 -7.60
CA THR A 355 35.29 -46.14 -8.95
C THR A 355 36.60 -45.37 -9.13
N ASP A 356 36.91 -44.43 -8.24
CA ASP A 356 38.09 -43.57 -8.29
C ASP A 356 39.20 -44.03 -7.31
N GLY A 357 39.00 -45.17 -6.63
CA GLY A 357 39.98 -45.73 -5.70
C GLY A 357 39.95 -45.12 -4.30
N VAL A 358 38.94 -44.32 -3.97
CA VAL A 358 38.80 -43.70 -2.64
C VAL A 358 38.03 -44.64 -1.72
N SER A 359 38.56 -44.88 -0.53
CA SER A 359 37.88 -45.69 0.46
C SER A 359 36.73 -44.93 1.09
N LYS A 360 35.57 -45.59 1.22
CA LYS A 360 34.35 -45.03 1.78
C LYS A 360 33.87 -45.89 2.94
N CYS A 361 33.95 -45.38 4.16
CA CYS A 361 33.52 -46.07 5.36
C CYS A 361 32.21 -45.48 5.91
N ILE A 362 31.25 -46.32 6.28
CA ILE A 362 29.99 -45.89 6.92
C ILE A 362 30.02 -46.28 8.40
N LEU A 363 30.04 -45.27 9.27
CA LEU A 363 29.93 -45.42 10.72
C LEU A 363 28.45 -45.43 11.11
N LEU A 364 28.02 -46.44 11.85
CA LEU A 364 26.74 -46.43 12.55
C LEU A 364 26.92 -45.68 13.87
N VAL A 365 26.09 -44.67 14.11
CA VAL A 365 26.18 -43.79 15.27
C VAL A 365 24.86 -43.68 16.00
N GLU A 366 24.95 -43.45 17.30
CA GLU A 366 23.80 -43.07 18.12
C GLU A 366 24.25 -42.05 19.19
N PRO A 367 23.31 -41.35 19.86
CA PRO A 367 23.65 -40.42 20.92
C PRO A 367 24.46 -41.09 22.05
N ALA A 368 25.39 -40.34 22.62
CA ALA A 368 26.08 -40.75 23.84
C ALA A 368 25.06 -40.93 24.98
N GLU A 369 25.36 -41.86 25.89
CA GLU A 369 24.43 -42.24 26.96
C GLU A 369 24.02 -41.03 27.82
N GLY A 370 22.71 -40.80 27.93
CA GLY A 370 22.15 -39.66 28.67
C GLY A 370 22.30 -38.30 28.00
N ARG A 371 22.76 -38.23 26.74
CA ARG A 371 22.94 -36.99 25.97
C ARG A 371 22.16 -37.05 24.65
N LYS A 372 21.98 -35.88 24.03
CA LYS A 372 21.50 -35.74 22.65
C LYS A 372 22.67 -35.35 21.77
N THR A 373 22.74 -35.94 20.57
CA THR A 373 23.67 -35.48 19.55
C THR A 373 23.28 -34.09 19.10
N TYR A 374 24.26 -33.21 18.93
CA TYR A 374 24.04 -31.87 18.39
C TYR A 374 25.11 -31.50 17.37
N GLN A 375 24.70 -30.61 16.47
CA GLN A 375 25.55 -29.90 15.54
C GLN A 375 25.87 -28.53 16.14
N SER A 376 27.13 -28.12 16.07
CA SER A 376 27.50 -26.71 16.16
C SER A 376 28.04 -26.24 14.81
N SER A 377 27.64 -25.03 14.40
CA SER A 377 28.10 -24.46 13.13
C SER A 377 28.51 -23.01 13.29
N ILE A 378 29.52 -22.62 12.54
CA ILE A 378 29.89 -21.23 12.29
C ILE A 378 30.05 -21.02 10.78
N HIS A 379 29.51 -19.91 10.28
CA HIS A 379 29.51 -19.54 8.86
C HIS A 379 30.46 -18.39 8.60
N PHE A 380 30.97 -18.36 7.37
CA PHE A 380 31.89 -17.37 6.82
C PHE A 380 31.40 -16.98 5.42
N SER A 381 31.67 -15.73 5.05
CA SER A 381 31.29 -15.19 3.75
C SER A 381 32.28 -15.54 2.64
N THR A 382 33.50 -15.95 3.01
CA THR A 382 34.53 -16.36 2.06
C THR A 382 35.30 -17.59 2.52
N GLU A 383 35.87 -18.34 1.58
CA GLU A 383 36.74 -19.47 1.89
C GLU A 383 38.01 -19.04 2.66
N GLN A 384 38.49 -17.82 2.41
CA GLN A 384 39.67 -17.29 3.08
C GLN A 384 39.38 -17.02 4.57
N GLU A 385 38.23 -16.44 4.91
CA GLU A 385 37.80 -16.25 6.29
C GLU A 385 37.73 -17.59 7.05
N LEU A 386 37.20 -18.64 6.40
CA LEU A 386 37.19 -19.99 6.97
C LEU A 386 38.61 -20.52 7.22
N LYS A 387 39.54 -20.32 6.27
CA LYS A 387 40.93 -20.79 6.40
C LYS A 387 41.71 -20.05 7.49
N ASP A 388 41.40 -18.78 7.68
CA ASP A 388 42.04 -17.93 8.69
C ASP A 388 41.45 -18.13 10.10
N TYR A 389 40.31 -18.81 10.21
CA TYR A 389 39.67 -19.09 11.48
C TYR A 389 40.41 -20.19 12.26
N GLU A 390 41.02 -19.82 13.38
CA GLU A 390 41.57 -20.79 14.33
C GLU A 390 40.44 -21.50 15.07
N VAL A 391 40.29 -22.81 14.83
CA VAL A 391 39.22 -23.61 15.42
C VAL A 391 39.41 -23.72 16.94
N ASN A 392 38.66 -22.93 17.69
CA ASN A 392 38.48 -23.13 19.13
C ASN A 392 37.37 -24.15 19.38
N ASN A 393 37.73 -25.43 19.51
CA ASN A 393 36.77 -26.51 19.79
C ASN A 393 35.90 -26.27 21.03
N THR A 394 36.38 -25.48 22.01
CA THR A 394 35.62 -25.13 23.20
C THR A 394 34.44 -24.21 22.86
N GLU A 395 34.61 -23.24 21.96
CA GLU A 395 33.53 -22.33 21.55
C GLU A 395 32.43 -23.06 20.78
N LEU A 396 32.80 -23.99 19.90
CA LEU A 396 31.85 -24.84 19.19
C LEU A 396 31.10 -25.78 20.14
N GLN A 397 31.79 -26.33 21.15
CA GLN A 397 31.17 -27.24 22.12
C GLN A 397 30.14 -26.53 23.03
N TYR A 398 30.35 -25.26 23.35
CA TYR A 398 29.47 -24.48 24.22
C TYR A 398 28.58 -23.49 23.46
N ALA A 399 28.36 -23.71 22.16
CA ALA A 399 27.44 -22.93 21.36
C ALA A 399 26.00 -23.00 21.91
N GLU A 400 25.29 -21.87 21.81
CA GLU A 400 23.90 -21.76 22.26
C GLU A 400 22.93 -22.10 21.12
N GLU A 401 21.74 -22.56 21.50
CA GLU A 401 20.65 -22.79 20.56
C GLU A 401 20.08 -21.47 20.06
N VAL A 402 19.77 -21.40 18.77
CA VAL A 402 19.01 -20.27 18.22
C VAL A 402 17.53 -20.59 18.43
N ILE A 403 16.91 -19.84 19.35
CA ILE A 403 15.49 -20.00 19.70
C ILE A 403 14.74 -18.77 19.19
N ILE A 404 13.72 -18.99 18.36
CA ILE A 404 12.73 -17.95 18.03
C ILE A 404 11.65 -18.02 19.09
N ASN A 405 11.45 -16.92 19.83
CA ASN A 405 10.40 -16.78 20.82
C ASN A 405 9.11 -16.24 20.20
#